data_AF-A0A841H4M7-F1
#
_entry.id   AF-A0A841H4M7-F1
#
_cell.length_a   1.000
_cell.length_b   1.000
_cell.length_c   1.000
_cell.angle_alpha   90.00
_cell.angle_beta   90.00
_cell.angle_gamma   90.00
#
_symmetry.space_group_name_H-M   'P 1'
#
loop_
_entity.id
_entity.type
_entity.pdbx_description
1 polymer ?
#
loop_
_entity_poly.entity_id
_entity_poly.type
_entity_poly.pdbx_seq_one_letter_code
_entity_poly.pdbx_strand_id
1 'polypeptide(L)'
;MKTIAASLLAGAVLAGAAPANAQPNVVRVPGKVVEVLGLEDWTVPMLEEALRRKGEVSLASHACAVALQQIGFPAATSSTTMTMGDTVEYVTLTLVEPADSVRVRRLYLPDDTTSVRQEWSGLPARLRTQPGRYKDALEMMAWEGHLPDMSRRDSLEIQRVWDFWKSHGTPADLALARRVLAADSGMLNRVVAASLLAYGPATDEVLHQLMHSVREQNDIVSGMAAYSLTTLARTPRRVDWAPAVDDIHAILRGTSLWNLDEVMNALVATGADSTHAARFLAGGGEAVLARLDSRSEDVSGPARRFLTALRGEDLGADPAAWRAWVASLRAE
;
A
#
# COMPACT_ATOMS: atom_id res chain seq x y z
N MET A 1 -52.07 26.46 51.58
CA MET A 1 -51.46 25.46 50.66
C MET A 1 -50.68 26.19 49.59
N LYS A 2 -49.34 26.08 49.59
CA LYS A 2 -48.45 26.01 48.42
C LYS A 2 -47.00 26.02 48.94
N THR A 3 -46.42 24.83 48.96
CA THR A 3 -45.04 24.54 49.37
C THR A 3 -44.12 24.85 48.20
N ILE A 4 -43.06 25.63 48.42
CA ILE A 4 -42.00 25.91 47.43
C ILE A 4 -40.91 24.86 47.62
N ALA A 5 -40.72 23.99 46.63
CA ALA A 5 -39.61 23.04 46.59
C ALA A 5 -38.51 23.61 45.68
N ALA A 6 -37.34 23.86 46.26
CA ALA A 6 -36.13 24.25 45.55
C ALA A 6 -35.37 22.98 45.14
N SER A 7 -35.22 22.75 43.84
CA SER A 7 -34.39 21.67 43.28
C SER A 7 -32.96 22.17 43.06
N LEU A 8 -32.03 21.64 43.84
CA LEU A 8 -30.58 21.74 43.62
C LEU A 8 -30.18 20.76 42.52
N LEU A 9 -29.73 21.28 41.37
CA LEU A 9 -29.02 20.50 40.34
C LEU A 9 -27.53 20.46 40.69
N ALA A 10 -27.04 19.26 41.06
CA ALA A 10 -25.62 18.98 41.18
C ALA A 10 -25.05 18.66 39.80
N GLY A 11 -24.21 19.55 39.26
CA GLY A 11 -23.43 19.32 38.05
C GLY A 11 -22.22 18.44 38.36
N ALA A 12 -22.23 17.20 37.84
CA ALA A 12 -21.05 16.34 37.85
C ALA A 12 -20.12 16.77 36.71
N VAL A 13 -18.98 17.38 37.05
CA VAL A 13 -17.87 17.60 36.12
C VAL A 13 -17.15 16.26 35.96
N LEU A 14 -17.40 15.56 34.84
CA LEU A 14 -16.57 14.45 34.42
C LEU A 14 -15.22 15.01 33.95
N ALA A 15 -14.21 14.94 34.82
CA ALA A 15 -12.83 15.15 34.46
C ALA A 15 -12.43 14.03 33.48
N GLY A 16 -12.37 14.35 32.19
CA GLY A 16 -11.82 13.45 31.18
C GLY A 16 -10.38 13.14 31.54
N ALA A 17 -10.08 11.86 31.75
CA ALA A 17 -8.70 11.39 31.86
C ALA A 17 -7.96 11.81 30.58
N ALA A 18 -6.92 12.62 30.72
CA ALA A 18 -5.99 12.85 29.63
C ALA A 18 -5.44 11.49 29.16
N PRO A 19 -5.40 11.20 27.85
CA PRO A 19 -4.91 9.91 27.38
C PRO A 19 -3.50 9.69 27.93
N ALA A 20 -3.35 8.57 28.63
CA ALA A 20 -2.08 8.15 29.20
C ALA A 20 -1.03 8.15 28.09
N ASN A 21 0.04 8.91 28.30
CA ASN A 21 1.30 8.94 27.54
C ASN A 21 1.38 7.83 26.49
N ALA A 22 0.96 8.12 25.26
CA ALA A 22 1.21 7.25 24.13
C ALA A 22 2.73 7.06 24.08
N GLN A 23 3.20 5.87 24.45
CA GLN A 23 4.61 5.56 24.32
C GLN A 23 5.01 5.84 22.88
N PRO A 24 6.16 6.49 22.63
CA PRO A 24 6.58 6.71 21.27
C PRO A 24 6.71 5.34 20.59
N ASN A 25 5.98 5.13 19.50
CA ASN A 25 6.12 3.95 18.64
C ASN A 25 7.44 3.98 17.86
N VAL A 26 8.52 4.50 18.46
CA VAL A 26 9.81 4.73 17.84
C VAL A 26 10.89 4.11 18.70
N VAL A 27 11.65 3.18 18.12
CA VAL A 27 12.81 2.53 18.71
C VAL A 27 14.07 3.07 18.05
N ARG A 28 15.09 3.39 18.85
CA ARG A 28 16.42 3.76 18.34
C ARG A 28 17.38 2.62 18.62
N VAL A 29 18.02 2.12 17.56
CA VAL A 29 19.09 1.12 17.63
C VAL A 29 20.35 1.70 16.97
N PRO A 30 21.55 1.14 17.21
CA PRO A 30 22.76 1.63 16.57
C PRO A 30 22.61 1.70 15.04
N GLY A 31 22.74 2.91 14.49
CA GLY A 31 22.63 3.17 13.06
C GLY A 31 21.21 3.18 12.47
N LYS A 32 20.15 2.93 13.26
CA LYS A 32 18.76 2.93 12.75
C LYS A 32 17.74 3.54 13.69
N VAL A 33 16.70 4.13 13.12
CA VAL A 33 15.46 4.51 13.80
C VAL A 33 14.34 3.66 13.24
N VAL A 34 13.65 2.91 14.11
CA VAL A 34 12.48 2.11 13.71
C VAL A 34 11.23 2.81 14.21
N GLU A 35 10.32 3.15 13.31
CA GLU A 35 8.98 3.64 13.63
C GLU A 35 7.95 2.55 13.33
N VAL A 36 7.06 2.28 14.29
CA VAL A 36 6.00 1.28 14.17
C VAL A 36 4.66 1.97 14.00
N LEU A 37 3.97 1.67 12.90
CA LEU A 37 2.70 2.28 12.52
C LEU A 37 1.57 1.25 12.60
N GLY A 38 0.38 1.70 13.01
CA GLY A 38 -0.81 0.86 13.10
C GLY A 38 -0.98 0.11 14.42
N LEU A 39 -0.31 0.56 15.49
CA LEU A 39 -0.53 0.03 16.84
C LEU A 39 -1.75 0.68 17.50
N GLU A 40 -2.66 -0.15 17.99
CA GLU A 40 -3.87 0.20 18.74
C GLU A 40 -3.80 -0.41 20.16
N ASP A 41 -3.77 -1.74 20.27
CA ASP A 41 -3.69 -2.47 21.55
C ASP A 41 -2.29 -3.03 21.84
N TRP A 42 -1.46 -3.23 20.80
CA TRP A 42 -0.09 -3.68 20.97
C TRP A 42 0.86 -2.52 21.28
N THR A 43 1.94 -2.86 21.96
CA THR A 43 3.03 -1.92 22.23
C THR A 43 4.33 -2.43 21.63
N VAL A 44 5.28 -1.51 21.38
CA VAL A 44 6.62 -1.86 20.91
C VAL A 44 7.29 -2.94 21.79
N PRO A 45 7.30 -2.86 23.14
CA PRO A 45 7.86 -3.92 23.99
C PRO A 45 7.17 -5.28 23.80
N MET A 46 5.85 -5.31 23.57
CA MET A 46 5.14 -6.55 23.28
C MET A 46 5.58 -7.19 21.96
N LEU A 47 5.84 -6.37 20.93
CA LEU A 47 6.37 -6.85 19.65
C LEU A 47 7.79 -7.41 19.82
N GLU A 48 8.67 -6.70 20.52
CA GLU A 48 10.06 -7.15 20.76
C GLU A 48 10.07 -8.48 21.52
N GLU A 49 9.24 -8.62 22.55
CA GLU A 49 9.10 -9.86 23.32
C GLU A 49 8.51 -11.00 22.48
N ALA A 50 7.53 -10.72 21.63
CA ALA A 50 6.95 -11.73 20.74
C ALA A 50 7.95 -12.20 19.68
N LEU A 51 8.73 -11.28 19.09
CA LEU A 51 9.79 -11.59 18.15
C LEU A 51 10.90 -12.41 18.83
N ARG A 52 11.36 -12.01 20.02
CA ARG A 52 12.36 -12.73 20.82
C ARG A 52 11.96 -14.19 21.08
N ARG A 53 10.68 -14.45 21.33
CA ARG A 53 10.15 -15.82 21.50
C ARG A 53 10.12 -16.63 20.20
N LYS A 54 9.98 -15.97 19.04
CA LYS A 54 10.00 -16.61 17.72
C LYS A 54 11.43 -16.89 17.21
N GLY A 55 12.39 -16.09 17.66
CA GLY A 55 13.82 -16.19 17.36
C GLY A 55 14.54 -14.87 17.67
N GLU A 56 15.82 -14.77 17.36
CA GLU A 56 16.60 -13.52 17.56
C GLU A 56 16.37 -12.50 16.43
N VAL A 57 15.11 -12.30 16.01
CA VAL A 57 14.74 -11.29 15.00
C VAL A 57 14.43 -9.98 15.71
N SER A 58 15.15 -8.90 15.37
CA SER A 58 14.88 -7.56 15.91
C SER A 58 13.89 -6.78 15.04
N LEU A 59 13.26 -5.75 15.61
CA LEU A 59 12.40 -4.81 14.87
C LEU A 59 13.13 -4.11 13.72
N ALA A 60 14.45 -3.99 13.82
CA ALA A 60 15.27 -3.32 12.81
C ALA A 60 15.72 -4.24 11.66
N SER A 61 15.33 -5.52 11.72
CA SER A 61 15.62 -6.51 10.69
C SER A 61 14.61 -6.42 9.54
N HIS A 62 15.08 -6.56 8.30
CA HIS A 62 14.20 -6.70 7.13
C HIS A 62 13.28 -7.93 7.24
N ALA A 63 13.69 -8.96 8.00
CA ALA A 63 12.87 -10.15 8.24
C ALA A 63 11.76 -9.94 9.29
N CYS A 64 11.71 -8.79 9.98
CA CYS A 64 10.76 -8.53 11.06
C CYS A 64 9.31 -8.66 10.59
N ALA A 65 8.94 -8.07 9.45
CA ALA A 65 7.59 -8.13 8.92
C ALA A 65 7.12 -9.59 8.69
N VAL A 66 7.99 -10.43 8.11
CA VAL A 66 7.72 -11.86 7.91
C VAL A 66 7.56 -12.58 9.26
N ALA A 67 8.44 -12.29 10.22
CA ALA A 67 8.36 -12.88 11.56
C ALA A 67 7.05 -12.50 12.29
N LEU A 68 6.60 -11.25 12.17
CA LEU A 68 5.32 -10.78 12.71
C LEU A 68 4.13 -11.51 12.09
N GLN A 69 4.14 -11.69 10.76
CA GLN A 69 3.09 -12.46 10.10
C GLN A 69 3.04 -13.91 10.60
N GLN A 70 4.20 -14.54 10.83
CA GLN A 70 4.29 -15.90 11.36
C GLN A 70 3.82 -16.06 12.81
N ILE A 71 3.69 -14.97 13.58
CA ILE A 71 3.16 -14.98 14.96
C ILE A 71 1.70 -14.48 15.03
N GLY A 72 1.05 -14.31 13.88
CA GLY A 72 -0.39 -14.05 13.80
C GLY A 72 -0.80 -12.63 13.41
N PHE A 73 0.14 -11.74 13.06
CA PHE A 73 -0.24 -10.47 12.46
C PHE A 73 -0.75 -10.69 11.04
N PRO A 74 -2.01 -10.33 10.72
CA PRO A 74 -2.61 -10.59 9.40
C PRO A 74 -1.86 -9.90 8.25
N ALA A 75 -1.30 -8.71 8.50
CA ALA A 75 -0.45 -7.98 7.57
C ALA A 75 0.64 -7.22 8.33
N ALA A 76 1.86 -7.24 7.79
CA ALA A 76 2.98 -6.44 8.25
C ALA A 76 3.93 -6.16 7.08
N THR A 77 4.50 -4.97 7.03
CA THR A 77 5.51 -4.55 6.04
C THR A 77 6.61 -3.75 6.72
N SER A 78 7.84 -3.89 6.23
CA SER A 78 8.99 -3.12 6.68
C SER A 78 9.66 -2.46 5.49
N SER A 79 9.78 -1.14 5.52
CA SER A 79 10.47 -0.36 4.49
C SER A 79 11.62 0.42 5.12
N THR A 80 12.77 0.42 4.46
CA THR A 80 13.94 1.18 4.89
C THR A 80 14.15 2.35 3.94
N THR A 81 14.21 3.56 4.49
CA THR A 81 14.56 4.79 3.77
C THR A 81 15.87 5.32 4.32
N MET A 82 16.73 5.80 3.42
CA MET A 82 17.99 6.45 3.77
C MET A 82 18.11 7.72 2.92
N THR A 83 18.10 8.88 3.56
CA THR A 83 18.34 10.14 2.87
C THR A 83 19.79 10.23 2.44
N MET A 84 20.05 10.82 1.27
CA MET A 84 21.42 11.01 0.79
C MET A 84 22.21 11.89 1.78
N GLY A 85 23.28 11.33 2.35
CA GLY A 85 24.11 12.00 3.35
C GLY A 85 23.80 11.66 4.80
N ASP A 86 22.69 10.95 5.06
CA ASP A 86 22.40 10.44 6.40
C ASP A 86 23.21 9.19 6.70
N THR A 87 23.65 9.06 7.96
CA THR A 87 24.32 7.86 8.49
C THR A 87 23.37 6.94 9.25
N VAL A 88 22.09 7.33 9.34
CA VAL A 88 21.06 6.62 10.10
C VAL A 88 19.98 6.16 9.14
N GLU A 89 19.73 4.85 9.12
CA GLU A 89 18.62 4.28 8.36
C GLU A 89 17.30 4.51 9.10
N TYR A 90 16.27 4.92 8.39
CA TYR A 90 14.93 5.03 8.92
C TYR A 90 14.10 3.83 8.46
N VAL A 91 13.66 2.99 9.41
CA VAL A 91 12.86 1.80 9.14
C VAL A 91 11.43 2.08 9.57
N THR A 92 10.49 1.94 8.65
CA THR A 92 9.06 2.03 8.93
C THR A 92 8.45 0.64 8.92
N LEU A 93 7.92 0.22 10.06
CA LEU A 93 7.22 -1.04 10.23
C LEU A 93 5.73 -0.74 10.32
N THR A 94 4.97 -0.99 9.25
CA THR A 94 3.50 -0.83 9.27
C THR A 94 2.85 -2.19 9.45
N LEU A 95 1.85 -2.29 10.32
CA LEU A 95 1.15 -3.54 10.58
C LEU A 95 -0.36 -3.35 10.77
N VAL A 96 -1.08 -4.46 10.69
CA VAL A 96 -2.47 -4.59 11.17
C VAL A 96 -2.42 -5.57 12.33
N GLU A 97 -3.00 -5.20 13.47
CA GLU A 97 -2.99 -6.04 14.66
C GLU A 97 -3.86 -7.30 14.50
N PRO A 98 -3.59 -8.39 15.24
CA PRO A 98 -4.38 -9.61 15.16
C PRO A 98 -5.88 -9.43 15.42
N ALA A 99 -6.24 -8.52 16.34
CA ALA A 99 -7.65 -8.19 16.65
C ALA A 99 -8.41 -7.65 15.42
N ASP A 100 -7.68 -7.09 14.46
CA ASP A 100 -8.19 -6.44 13.26
C ASP A 100 -8.00 -7.26 11.98
N SER A 101 -7.75 -8.55 12.11
CA SER A 101 -7.59 -9.46 10.97
C SER A 101 -8.74 -9.43 9.96
N VAL A 102 -9.95 -9.10 10.38
CA VAL A 102 -11.12 -8.92 9.48
C VAL A 102 -10.94 -7.78 8.48
N ARG A 103 -10.05 -6.81 8.74
CA ARG A 103 -9.73 -5.69 7.85
C ARG A 103 -8.89 -6.15 6.64
N VAL A 104 -8.13 -7.23 6.78
CA VAL A 104 -7.22 -7.75 5.75
C VAL A 104 -7.96 -8.73 4.83
N ARG A 105 -8.38 -8.24 3.66
CA ARG A 105 -9.18 -8.99 2.68
C ARG A 105 -8.36 -9.32 1.43
N ARG A 106 -7.39 -10.23 1.56
CA ARG A 106 -6.55 -10.66 0.43
C ARG A 106 -7.37 -11.38 -0.64
N LEU A 107 -6.96 -11.19 -1.89
CA LEU A 107 -7.41 -12.02 -3.02
C LEU A 107 -6.57 -13.30 -3.02
N TYR A 108 -7.26 -14.43 -2.81
CA TYR A 108 -6.66 -15.75 -2.85
C TYR A 108 -6.90 -16.37 -4.21
N LEU A 109 -5.82 -16.60 -4.95
CA LEU A 109 -5.84 -17.43 -6.15
C LEU A 109 -4.98 -18.67 -5.90
N PRO A 110 -5.32 -19.83 -6.48
CA PRO A 110 -4.49 -21.02 -6.37
C PRO A 110 -3.08 -20.71 -6.84
N ASP A 111 -2.09 -20.92 -5.97
CA ASP A 111 -0.68 -20.84 -6.35
C ASP A 111 -0.30 -22.21 -6.92
N ASP A 112 -0.53 -22.38 -8.22
CA ASP A 112 -0.11 -23.58 -8.91
C ASP A 112 1.21 -23.33 -9.64
N THR A 113 2.04 -24.36 -9.68
CA THR A 113 3.26 -24.42 -10.48
C THR A 113 2.97 -24.63 -11.97
N THR A 114 1.91 -23.99 -12.48
CA THR A 114 1.56 -24.06 -13.89
C THR A 114 2.77 -23.58 -14.70
N SER A 115 3.08 -24.33 -15.76
CA SER A 115 4.20 -23.96 -16.63
C SER A 115 4.01 -22.56 -17.15
N VAL A 116 5.13 -21.82 -17.24
CA VAL A 116 5.19 -20.54 -17.93
C VAL A 116 4.60 -20.70 -19.33
N ARG A 117 3.68 -19.79 -19.69
CA ARG A 117 3.10 -19.76 -21.03
C ARG A 117 4.20 -19.69 -22.10
N GLN A 118 4.09 -20.54 -23.11
CA GLN A 118 5.11 -20.64 -24.15
C GLN A 118 5.26 -19.32 -24.92
N GLU A 119 4.14 -18.63 -25.13
CA GLU A 119 4.07 -17.31 -25.76
C GLU A 119 4.93 -16.27 -25.02
N TRP A 120 5.15 -16.45 -23.71
CA TRP A 120 5.93 -15.52 -22.89
C TRP A 120 7.26 -16.10 -22.41
N SER A 121 7.74 -17.17 -23.04
CA SER A 121 8.83 -18.02 -22.54
C SER A 121 10.22 -17.36 -22.37
N GLY A 122 10.40 -16.07 -22.66
CA GLY A 122 11.64 -15.33 -22.41
C GLY A 122 11.70 -14.51 -21.10
N LEU A 123 10.54 -14.17 -20.54
CA LEU A 123 10.41 -13.18 -19.45
C LEU A 123 10.49 -13.83 -18.03
N PRO A 124 9.74 -14.92 -17.75
CA PRO A 124 9.63 -15.47 -16.40
C PRO A 124 10.92 -16.03 -15.79
N ALA A 125 11.82 -16.59 -16.61
CA ALA A 125 13.11 -17.06 -16.12
C ALA A 125 13.93 -15.93 -15.48
N ARG A 126 13.77 -14.70 -15.97
CA ARG A 126 14.46 -13.52 -15.43
C ARG A 126 13.71 -12.86 -14.30
N LEU A 127 12.37 -12.93 -14.30
CA LEU A 127 11.56 -12.50 -13.15
C LEU A 127 11.98 -13.23 -11.87
N ARG A 128 12.29 -14.54 -11.96
CA ARG A 128 12.75 -15.33 -10.81
C ARG A 128 14.09 -14.86 -10.25
N THR A 129 15.00 -14.42 -11.10
CA THR A 129 16.37 -14.10 -10.68
C THR A 129 16.56 -12.62 -10.40
N GLN A 130 15.72 -11.74 -10.98
CA GLN A 130 15.89 -10.29 -10.96
C GLN A 130 14.55 -9.53 -11.02
N PRO A 131 13.65 -9.71 -10.04
CA PRO A 131 12.32 -9.07 -10.06
C PRO A 131 12.40 -7.53 -10.10
N GLY A 132 13.40 -6.93 -9.45
CA GLY A 132 13.61 -5.48 -9.44
C GLY A 132 13.82 -4.86 -10.82
N ARG A 133 14.35 -5.61 -11.80
CA ARG A 133 14.61 -5.07 -13.15
C ARG A 133 13.36 -4.76 -13.95
N TYR A 134 12.25 -5.41 -13.63
CA TYR A 134 10.96 -5.12 -14.26
C TYR A 134 10.38 -3.82 -13.76
N LYS A 135 10.52 -3.56 -12.46
CA LYS A 135 10.21 -2.27 -11.87
C LYS A 135 11.05 -1.19 -12.54
N ASP A 136 12.38 -1.37 -12.61
CA ASP A 136 13.27 -0.41 -13.28
C ASP A 136 12.82 -0.14 -14.74
N ALA A 137 12.52 -1.20 -15.50
CA ALA A 137 12.08 -1.07 -16.89
C ALA A 137 10.74 -0.34 -17.05
N LEU A 138 9.78 -0.56 -16.15
CA LEU A 138 8.49 0.15 -16.12
C LEU A 138 8.69 1.62 -15.72
N GLU A 139 9.51 1.87 -14.71
CA GLU A 139 9.85 3.21 -14.28
C GLU A 139 10.44 3.99 -15.45
N MET A 140 11.42 3.43 -16.15
CA MET A 140 12.07 4.06 -17.31
C MET A 140 11.13 4.28 -18.49
N MET A 141 10.13 3.42 -18.71
CA MET A 141 9.14 3.61 -19.78
C MET A 141 8.42 4.95 -19.61
N ALA A 142 8.12 5.35 -18.37
CA ALA A 142 7.45 6.59 -18.09
C ALA A 142 8.30 7.86 -18.35
N TRP A 143 9.62 7.72 -18.55
CA TRP A 143 10.52 8.84 -18.86
C TRP A 143 10.68 9.08 -20.37
N GLU A 144 9.64 8.78 -21.17
CA GLU A 144 9.60 9.01 -22.63
C GLU A 144 10.81 8.45 -23.40
N GLY A 145 11.34 7.30 -22.97
CA GLY A 145 12.36 6.58 -23.72
C GLY A 145 13.81 7.08 -23.54
N HIS A 146 14.07 8.02 -22.64
CA HIS A 146 15.43 8.39 -22.28
C HIS A 146 15.93 7.48 -21.16
N LEU A 147 16.74 6.46 -21.53
CA LEU A 147 17.46 5.68 -20.53
C LEU A 147 18.50 6.61 -19.88
N PRO A 148 18.48 6.84 -18.55
CA PRO A 148 19.59 7.48 -17.86
C PRO A 148 20.90 6.74 -18.16
N ASP A 149 22.04 7.42 -17.95
CA ASP A 149 23.37 6.82 -18.11
C ASP A 149 23.60 5.73 -17.05
N MET A 150 23.10 4.54 -17.36
CA MET A 150 23.19 3.35 -16.52
C MET A 150 24.39 2.50 -16.97
N SER A 151 24.85 1.61 -16.08
CA SER A 151 25.86 0.65 -16.48
C SER A 151 25.37 -0.14 -17.70
N ARG A 152 26.28 -0.38 -18.67
CA ARG A 152 25.96 -1.02 -19.96
C ARG A 152 25.19 -2.35 -19.84
N ARG A 153 25.34 -3.08 -18.72
CA ARG A 153 24.62 -4.34 -18.47
C ARG A 153 23.16 -4.11 -18.05
N ASP A 154 22.90 -3.08 -17.25
CA ASP A 154 21.54 -2.76 -16.78
C ASP A 154 20.68 -2.30 -17.96
N SER A 155 21.25 -1.51 -18.87
CA SER A 155 20.58 -1.06 -20.09
C SER A 155 20.18 -2.22 -21.01
N LEU A 156 20.96 -3.31 -21.08
CA LEU A 156 20.64 -4.45 -21.94
C LEU A 156 19.44 -5.26 -21.42
N GLU A 157 19.36 -5.51 -20.11
CA GLU A 157 18.23 -6.27 -19.56
C GLU A 157 16.93 -5.49 -19.67
N ILE A 158 16.95 -4.19 -19.38
CA ILE A 158 15.81 -3.31 -19.58
C ILE A 158 15.40 -3.26 -21.05
N GLN A 159 16.35 -3.12 -21.97
CA GLN A 159 16.05 -3.13 -23.41
C GLN A 159 15.32 -4.42 -23.82
N ARG A 160 15.71 -5.57 -23.27
CA ARG A 160 15.05 -6.83 -23.58
C ARG A 160 13.63 -6.92 -23.02
N VAL A 161 13.37 -6.33 -21.84
CA VAL A 161 12.00 -6.21 -21.30
C VAL A 161 11.15 -5.32 -22.22
N TRP A 162 11.71 -4.21 -22.71
CA TRP A 162 11.03 -3.33 -23.66
C TRP A 162 10.76 -4.02 -25.01
N ASP A 163 11.74 -4.73 -25.57
CA ASP A 163 11.57 -5.49 -26.81
C ASP A 163 10.48 -6.56 -26.65
N PHE A 164 10.41 -7.20 -25.48
CA PHE A 164 9.34 -8.11 -25.13
C PHE A 164 7.96 -7.41 -25.13
N TRP A 165 7.81 -6.30 -24.43
CA TRP A 165 6.53 -5.56 -24.41
C TRP A 165 6.13 -5.06 -25.79
N LYS A 166 7.08 -4.55 -26.59
CA LYS A 166 6.82 -4.11 -27.95
C LYS A 166 6.34 -5.25 -28.86
N SER A 167 6.90 -6.45 -28.69
CA SER A 167 6.49 -7.64 -29.45
C SER A 167 5.17 -8.26 -28.97
N HIS A 168 4.75 -7.96 -27.73
CA HIS A 168 3.55 -8.52 -27.08
C HIS A 168 2.56 -7.43 -26.64
N GLY A 169 2.59 -6.27 -27.29
CA GLY A 169 1.74 -5.12 -26.98
C GLY A 169 0.47 -5.07 -27.83
N THR A 170 0.15 -6.14 -28.56
CA THR A 170 -1.00 -6.13 -29.47
C THR A 170 -2.32 -6.17 -28.67
N PRO A 171 -3.45 -5.74 -29.25
CA PRO A 171 -4.75 -5.87 -28.59
C PRO A 171 -5.09 -7.30 -28.15
N ALA A 172 -4.65 -8.31 -28.91
CA ALA A 172 -4.86 -9.71 -28.57
C ALA A 172 -4.03 -10.13 -27.34
N ASP A 173 -2.79 -9.68 -27.24
CA ASP A 173 -1.91 -9.93 -26.10
C ASP A 173 -2.41 -9.23 -24.83
N LEU A 174 -2.88 -7.99 -24.95
CA LEU A 174 -3.46 -7.26 -23.82
C LEU A 174 -4.76 -7.90 -23.32
N ALA A 175 -5.62 -8.36 -24.24
CA ALA A 175 -6.80 -9.13 -23.87
C ALA A 175 -6.43 -10.47 -23.18
N LEU A 176 -5.34 -11.11 -23.63
CA LEU A 176 -4.81 -12.32 -23.00
C LEU A 176 -4.27 -12.02 -21.60
N ALA A 177 -3.48 -10.96 -21.44
CA ALA A 177 -2.93 -10.52 -20.17
C ALA A 177 -4.05 -10.25 -19.15
N ARG A 178 -5.13 -9.57 -19.55
CA ARG A 178 -6.30 -9.36 -18.65
C ARG A 178 -6.88 -10.68 -18.16
N ARG A 179 -7.10 -11.66 -19.06
CA ARG A 179 -7.62 -12.98 -18.67
C ARG A 179 -6.67 -13.74 -17.76
N VAL A 180 -5.37 -13.68 -18.04
CA VAL A 180 -4.35 -14.34 -17.23
C VAL A 180 -4.29 -13.73 -15.83
N LEU A 181 -4.22 -12.40 -15.73
CA LEU A 181 -4.14 -11.72 -14.44
C LEU A 181 -5.35 -12.06 -13.54
N ALA A 182 -6.55 -12.14 -14.15
CA ALA A 182 -7.80 -12.42 -13.47
C ALA A 182 -7.96 -13.87 -12.98
N ALA A 183 -7.39 -14.86 -13.68
CA ALA A 183 -7.79 -16.27 -13.47
C ALA A 183 -6.67 -17.32 -13.58
N ASP A 184 -5.49 -16.98 -14.10
CA ASP A 184 -4.37 -17.93 -14.15
C ASP A 184 -3.89 -18.23 -12.73
N SER A 185 -3.48 -19.46 -12.47
CA SER A 185 -2.90 -19.90 -11.19
C SER A 185 -1.39 -19.71 -11.13
N GLY A 186 -0.73 -19.57 -12.28
CA GLY A 186 0.72 -19.42 -12.36
C GLY A 186 1.16 -17.99 -12.03
N MET A 187 1.68 -17.78 -10.82
CA MET A 187 2.19 -16.48 -10.35
C MET A 187 3.00 -15.71 -11.40
N LEU A 188 3.97 -16.36 -12.06
CA LEU A 188 4.83 -15.69 -13.05
C LEU A 188 4.07 -15.21 -14.28
N ASN A 189 3.07 -15.98 -14.76
CA ASN A 189 2.22 -15.54 -15.87
C ASN A 189 1.49 -14.26 -15.48
N ARG A 190 1.05 -14.17 -14.23
CA ARG A 190 0.27 -13.03 -13.72
C ARG A 190 1.14 -11.79 -13.50
N VAL A 191 2.38 -11.97 -13.05
CA VAL A 191 3.38 -10.88 -13.02
C VAL A 191 3.65 -10.36 -14.44
N VAL A 192 3.88 -11.25 -15.41
CA VAL A 192 4.06 -10.84 -16.82
C VAL A 192 2.82 -10.10 -17.32
N ALA A 193 1.62 -10.64 -17.07
CA ALA A 193 0.37 -10.05 -17.47
C ALA A 193 0.18 -8.64 -16.90
N ALA A 194 0.37 -8.45 -15.59
CA ALA A 194 0.30 -7.12 -14.97
C ALA A 194 1.27 -6.13 -15.65
N SER A 195 2.53 -6.54 -15.87
CA SER A 195 3.52 -5.69 -16.56
C SER A 195 3.14 -5.36 -18.01
N LEU A 196 2.51 -6.31 -18.72
CA LEU A 196 2.09 -6.12 -20.10
C LEU A 196 0.94 -5.12 -20.20
N LEU A 197 0.03 -5.13 -19.22
CA LEU A 197 -1.06 -4.16 -19.14
C LEU A 197 -0.55 -2.73 -18.97
N ALA A 198 0.57 -2.52 -18.28
CA ALA A 198 1.19 -1.20 -18.16
C ALA A 198 1.74 -0.64 -19.48
N TYR A 199 2.00 -1.49 -20.47
CA TYR A 199 2.41 -1.06 -21.82
C TYR A 199 1.21 -0.67 -22.71
N GLY A 200 0.01 -1.16 -22.38
CA GLY A 200 -1.21 -0.90 -23.12
C GLY A 200 -1.88 0.44 -22.79
N PRO A 201 -3.05 0.73 -23.39
CA PRO A 201 -3.81 1.93 -23.06
C PRO A 201 -4.37 1.88 -21.63
N ALA A 202 -4.27 3.01 -20.92
CA ALA A 202 -4.80 3.23 -19.57
C ALA A 202 -6.34 3.35 -19.55
N THR A 203 -7.03 2.28 -19.92
CA THR A 203 -8.50 2.17 -19.82
C THR A 203 -8.96 1.93 -18.37
N ASP A 204 -10.19 2.29 -18.04
CA ASP A 204 -10.75 2.07 -16.70
C ASP A 204 -10.74 0.59 -16.34
N GLU A 205 -11.11 -0.27 -17.29
CA GLU A 205 -11.13 -1.72 -17.07
C GLU A 205 -9.74 -2.29 -16.74
N VAL A 206 -8.67 -1.72 -17.31
CA VAL A 206 -7.29 -2.12 -16.99
C VAL A 206 -6.91 -1.63 -15.61
N LEU A 207 -7.22 -0.37 -15.27
CA LEU A 207 -6.90 0.22 -13.97
C LEU A 207 -7.67 -0.48 -12.83
N HIS A 208 -8.94 -0.84 -13.04
CA HIS A 208 -9.73 -1.63 -12.10
C HIS A 208 -9.16 -3.04 -11.92
N GLN A 209 -8.78 -3.71 -13.01
CA GLN A 209 -8.17 -5.04 -12.92
C GLN A 209 -6.85 -5.02 -12.17
N LEU A 210 -6.01 -4.00 -12.40
CA LEU A 210 -4.77 -3.83 -11.65
C LEU A 210 -5.03 -3.53 -10.18
N MET A 211 -5.99 -2.64 -9.87
CA MET A 211 -6.42 -2.35 -8.49
C MET A 211 -6.86 -3.61 -7.75
N HIS A 212 -7.68 -4.45 -8.40
CA HIS A 212 -8.11 -5.74 -7.85
C HIS A 212 -6.91 -6.64 -7.52
N SER A 213 -5.94 -6.70 -8.42
CA SER A 213 -4.71 -7.48 -8.25
C SER A 213 -3.75 -6.96 -7.18
N VAL A 214 -3.85 -5.69 -6.76
CA VAL A 214 -3.05 -5.18 -5.63
C VAL A 214 -3.42 -5.90 -4.32
N ARG A 215 -4.60 -6.52 -4.21
CA ARG A 215 -5.03 -7.26 -3.01
C ARG A 215 -4.50 -8.68 -2.92
N GLU A 216 -3.77 -9.14 -3.91
CA GLU A 216 -3.36 -10.53 -3.98
C GLU A 216 -2.46 -10.97 -2.83
N GLN A 217 -2.59 -12.23 -2.43
CA GLN A 217 -1.72 -12.82 -1.42
C GLN A 217 -0.26 -12.91 -1.87
N ASN A 218 -0.02 -13.07 -3.17
CA ASN A 218 1.34 -13.11 -3.69
C ASN A 218 1.91 -11.69 -3.82
N ASP A 219 2.86 -11.35 -2.96
CA ASP A 219 3.44 -10.01 -2.90
C ASP A 219 4.12 -9.57 -4.21
N ILE A 220 4.64 -10.51 -5.02
CA ILE A 220 5.27 -10.19 -6.30
C ILE A 220 4.22 -9.76 -7.33
N VAL A 221 3.09 -10.46 -7.40
CA VAL A 221 1.99 -10.08 -8.31
C VAL A 221 1.34 -8.80 -7.83
N SER A 222 1.04 -8.69 -6.53
CA SER A 222 0.49 -7.50 -5.89
C SER A 222 1.36 -6.26 -6.15
N GLY A 223 2.68 -6.39 -5.93
CA GLY A 223 3.65 -5.35 -6.22
C GLY A 223 3.69 -4.96 -7.69
N MET A 224 3.76 -5.94 -8.61
CA MET A 224 3.76 -5.65 -10.04
C MET A 224 2.47 -4.97 -10.49
N ALA A 225 1.32 -5.36 -9.94
CA ALA A 225 0.05 -4.72 -10.22
C ALA A 225 0.03 -3.26 -9.74
N ALA A 226 0.56 -2.97 -8.55
CA ALA A 226 0.67 -1.61 -8.02
C ALA A 226 1.63 -0.72 -8.83
N TYR A 227 2.78 -1.26 -9.25
CA TYR A 227 3.70 -0.53 -10.14
C TYR A 227 3.08 -0.29 -11.52
N SER A 228 2.37 -1.26 -12.07
CA SER A 228 1.68 -1.13 -13.35
C SER A 228 0.56 -0.09 -13.26
N LEU A 229 -0.20 -0.11 -12.17
CA LEU A 229 -1.26 0.86 -11.87
C LEU A 229 -0.71 2.29 -11.82
N THR A 230 0.34 2.52 -11.04
CA THR A 230 0.98 3.85 -10.91
C THR A 230 1.62 4.31 -12.21
N THR A 231 2.19 3.41 -13.00
CA THR A 231 2.75 3.73 -14.32
C THR A 231 1.67 4.27 -15.25
N LEU A 232 0.51 3.59 -15.34
CA LEU A 232 -0.61 4.05 -16.15
C LEU A 232 -1.25 5.34 -15.61
N ALA A 233 -1.31 5.49 -14.28
CA ALA A 233 -1.85 6.69 -13.62
C ALA A 233 -1.05 7.98 -13.89
N ARG A 234 0.18 7.89 -14.41
CA ARG A 234 0.97 9.06 -14.83
C ARG A 234 0.39 9.76 -16.06
N THR A 235 -0.45 9.08 -16.84
CA THR A 235 -1.18 9.70 -17.95
C THR A 235 -2.40 10.44 -17.39
N PRO A 236 -2.45 11.78 -17.39
CA PRO A 236 -3.50 12.51 -16.70
C PRO A 236 -4.88 12.22 -17.28
N ARG A 237 -5.74 11.56 -16.49
CA ARG A 237 -7.15 11.31 -16.82
C ARG A 237 -7.98 11.11 -15.57
N ARG A 238 -9.29 11.35 -15.67
CA ARG A 238 -10.24 10.92 -14.64
C ARG A 238 -10.65 9.47 -14.89
N VAL A 239 -10.69 8.67 -13.83
CA VAL A 239 -11.14 7.27 -13.82
C VAL A 239 -12.44 7.18 -13.03
N ASP A 240 -13.41 6.44 -13.55
CA ASP A 240 -14.57 6.07 -12.74
C ASP A 240 -14.18 4.91 -11.81
N TRP A 241 -13.93 5.19 -10.53
CA TRP A 241 -13.54 4.18 -9.55
C TRP A 241 -14.70 3.42 -8.94
N ALA A 242 -15.95 3.73 -9.29
CA ALA A 242 -17.13 3.07 -8.69
C ALA A 242 -17.08 1.53 -8.77
N PRO A 243 -16.62 0.89 -9.87
CA PRO A 243 -16.53 -0.57 -9.94
C PRO A 243 -15.48 -1.21 -9.03
N ALA A 244 -14.50 -0.43 -8.54
CA ALA A 244 -13.38 -0.94 -7.75
C ALA A 244 -13.41 -0.44 -6.28
N VAL A 245 -14.51 0.15 -5.82
CA VAL A 245 -14.63 0.71 -4.46
C VAL A 245 -14.31 -0.33 -3.38
N ASP A 246 -14.79 -1.57 -3.52
CA ASP A 246 -14.53 -2.63 -2.54
C ASP A 246 -13.06 -3.05 -2.50
N ASP A 247 -12.36 -2.97 -3.62
CA ASP A 247 -10.93 -3.24 -3.70
C ASP A 247 -10.14 -2.11 -3.04
N ILE A 248 -10.48 -0.86 -3.37
CA ILE A 248 -9.88 0.34 -2.79
C ILE A 248 -10.07 0.34 -1.28
N HIS A 249 -11.30 0.15 -0.80
CA HIS A 249 -11.63 0.11 0.63
C HIS A 249 -10.82 -0.95 1.37
N ALA A 250 -10.75 -2.17 0.83
CA ALA A 250 -9.95 -3.24 1.42
C ALA A 250 -8.45 -2.89 1.52
N ILE A 251 -7.88 -2.23 0.51
CA ILE A 251 -6.47 -1.80 0.52
C ILE A 251 -6.25 -0.70 1.57
N LEU A 252 -7.08 0.34 1.59
CA LEU A 252 -6.97 1.47 2.52
C LEU A 252 -7.17 1.06 4.00
N ARG A 253 -7.78 -0.11 4.24
CA ARG A 253 -7.92 -0.74 5.56
C ARG A 253 -6.75 -1.65 5.97
N GLY A 254 -5.77 -1.85 5.09
CA GLY A 254 -4.53 -2.53 5.41
C GLY A 254 -4.31 -3.89 4.73
N THR A 255 -5.07 -4.23 3.68
CA THR A 255 -4.84 -5.49 2.94
C THR A 255 -3.47 -5.55 2.26
N SER A 256 -3.02 -4.43 1.68
CA SER A 256 -1.80 -4.35 0.87
C SER A 256 -0.91 -3.22 1.37
N LEU A 257 -0.44 -3.33 2.63
CA LEU A 257 0.35 -2.28 3.28
C LEU A 257 1.60 -1.91 2.47
N TRP A 258 2.26 -2.88 1.82
CA TRP A 258 3.42 -2.61 0.98
C TRP A 258 3.12 -1.64 -0.16
N ASN A 259 1.93 -1.76 -0.79
CA ASN A 259 1.56 -1.02 -2.01
C ASN A 259 0.64 0.18 -1.75
N LEU A 260 0.41 0.52 -0.49
CA LEU A 260 -0.60 1.51 -0.12
C LEU A 260 -0.23 2.93 -0.63
N ASP A 261 1.05 3.27 -0.77
CA ASP A 261 1.46 4.59 -1.27
C ASP A 261 1.25 4.69 -2.78
N GLU A 262 1.57 3.62 -3.51
CA GLU A 262 1.30 3.46 -4.94
C GLU A 262 -0.20 3.62 -5.22
N VAL A 263 -1.05 2.97 -4.43
CA VAL A 263 -2.51 3.07 -4.57
C VAL A 263 -3.00 4.48 -4.30
N MET A 264 -2.59 5.10 -3.18
CA MET A 264 -2.98 6.48 -2.86
C MET A 264 -2.55 7.47 -3.96
N ASN A 265 -1.31 7.37 -4.44
CA ASN A 265 -0.80 8.24 -5.50
C ASN A 265 -1.55 8.00 -6.83
N ALA A 266 -1.85 6.75 -7.19
CA ALA A 266 -2.61 6.43 -8.39
C ALA A 266 -4.04 6.97 -8.33
N LEU A 267 -4.72 6.87 -7.19
CA LEU A 267 -6.06 7.42 -6.98
C LEU A 267 -6.06 8.95 -7.15
N VAL A 268 -5.11 9.66 -6.53
CA VAL A 268 -4.99 11.13 -6.69
C VAL A 268 -4.70 11.50 -8.15
N ALA A 269 -3.73 10.84 -8.79
CA ALA A 269 -3.34 11.12 -10.16
C ALA A 269 -4.47 10.86 -11.18
N THR A 270 -5.39 9.96 -10.84
CA THR A 270 -6.57 9.61 -11.66
C THR A 270 -7.85 10.33 -11.25
N GLY A 271 -7.74 11.38 -10.43
CA GLY A 271 -8.83 12.29 -10.13
C GLY A 271 -9.73 11.90 -8.96
N ALA A 272 -9.26 11.08 -8.02
CA ALA A 272 -9.94 10.92 -6.74
C ALA A 272 -10.05 12.28 -6.04
N ASP A 273 -11.28 12.64 -5.67
CA ASP A 273 -11.64 13.94 -5.09
C ASP A 273 -12.67 13.76 -3.97
N SER A 274 -13.24 14.87 -3.49
CA SER A 274 -14.23 14.87 -2.40
C SER A 274 -15.48 14.04 -2.63
N THR A 275 -15.85 13.77 -3.88
CA THR A 275 -16.99 12.90 -4.19
C THR A 275 -16.72 11.43 -3.85
N HIS A 276 -15.45 11.04 -3.67
CA HIS A 276 -15.04 9.68 -3.37
C HIS A 276 -14.81 9.43 -1.87
N ALA A 277 -14.69 10.47 -1.06
CA ALA A 277 -14.21 10.39 0.33
C ALA A 277 -14.99 9.36 1.16
N ALA A 278 -16.32 9.47 1.17
CA ALA A 278 -17.17 8.54 1.91
C ALA A 278 -17.02 7.09 1.43
N ARG A 279 -17.01 6.86 0.11
CA ARG A 279 -16.90 5.51 -0.47
C ARG A 279 -15.55 4.86 -0.15
N PHE A 280 -14.47 5.66 -0.10
CA PHE A 280 -13.12 5.14 0.13
C PHE A 280 -12.79 4.98 1.62
N LEU A 281 -13.29 5.87 2.49
CA LEU A 281 -12.82 5.98 3.87
C LEU A 281 -13.89 5.76 4.95
N ALA A 282 -15.18 5.76 4.63
CA ALA A 282 -16.20 5.54 5.66
C ALA A 282 -16.03 4.17 6.33
N GLY A 283 -15.94 4.18 7.67
CA GLY A 283 -15.69 2.98 8.47
C GLY A 283 -14.36 2.28 8.14
N GLY A 284 -13.38 3.01 7.61
CA GLY A 284 -12.06 2.51 7.23
C GLY A 284 -10.99 3.60 7.23
N GLY A 285 -9.91 3.39 6.47
CA GLY A 285 -8.81 4.35 6.32
C GLY A 285 -7.76 4.31 7.43
N GLU A 286 -7.81 3.31 8.30
CA GLU A 286 -6.92 3.19 9.45
C GLU A 286 -5.45 3.08 9.02
N ALA A 287 -5.17 2.38 7.91
CA ALA A 287 -3.81 2.28 7.38
C ALA A 287 -3.31 3.62 6.80
N VAL A 288 -4.20 4.42 6.22
CA VAL A 288 -3.87 5.77 5.72
C VAL A 288 -3.56 6.71 6.89
N LEU A 289 -4.38 6.68 7.94
CA LEU A 289 -4.19 7.47 9.15
C LEU A 289 -2.92 7.06 9.89
N ALA A 290 -2.63 5.76 9.98
CA ALA A 290 -1.39 5.26 10.55
C ALA A 290 -0.15 5.77 9.78
N ARG A 291 -0.22 5.90 8.45
CA ARG A 291 0.86 6.53 7.66
C ARG A 291 0.98 8.02 7.90
N LEU A 292 -0.14 8.71 8.03
CA LEU A 292 -0.15 10.14 8.34
C LEU A 292 0.51 10.45 9.68
N ASP A 293 0.44 9.53 10.65
CA ASP A 293 1.10 9.65 11.95
C ASP A 293 2.63 9.51 11.89
N SER A 294 3.19 9.08 10.75
CA SER A 294 4.63 8.87 10.61
C SER A 294 5.40 10.19 10.75
N ARG A 295 6.56 10.11 11.42
CA ARG A 295 7.50 11.24 11.50
C ARG A 295 8.31 11.44 10.23
N SER A 296 8.30 10.46 9.32
CA SER A 296 8.95 10.58 8.02
C SER A 296 7.99 11.24 7.03
N GLU A 297 8.41 12.35 6.40
CA GLU A 297 7.63 12.99 5.33
C GLU A 297 7.51 12.07 4.10
N ASP A 298 8.49 11.20 3.85
CA ASP A 298 8.43 10.23 2.75
C ASP A 298 7.25 9.25 2.94
N VAL A 299 6.88 8.97 4.19
CA VAL A 299 5.78 8.06 4.56
C VAL A 299 4.46 8.81 4.75
N SER A 300 4.48 9.95 5.45
CA SER A 300 3.26 10.71 5.75
C SER A 300 2.78 11.59 4.58
N GLY A 301 3.69 12.00 3.68
CA GLY A 301 3.41 12.84 2.53
C GLY A 301 2.38 12.25 1.55
N PRO A 302 2.52 11.00 1.09
CA PRO A 302 1.50 10.33 0.27
C PRO A 302 0.12 10.30 0.93
N ALA A 303 0.05 9.95 2.23
CA ALA A 303 -1.21 9.93 2.98
C ALA A 303 -1.84 11.31 3.08
N ARG A 304 -1.05 12.35 3.40
CA ARG A 304 -1.55 13.74 3.47
C ARG A 304 -2.10 14.22 2.13
N ARG A 305 -1.37 13.99 1.03
CA ARG A 305 -1.83 14.38 -0.32
C ARG A 305 -3.14 13.71 -0.69
N PHE A 306 -3.26 12.41 -0.40
CA PHE A 306 -4.47 11.65 -0.66
C PHE A 306 -5.66 12.15 0.17
N LEU A 307 -5.49 12.32 1.48
CA LEU A 307 -6.55 12.84 2.35
C LEU A 307 -6.95 14.27 1.97
N THR A 308 -5.99 15.10 1.55
CA THR A 308 -6.24 16.46 1.06
C THR A 308 -7.05 16.45 -0.24
N ALA A 309 -6.73 15.56 -1.18
CA ALA A 309 -7.50 15.42 -2.41
C ALA A 309 -8.96 15.00 -2.14
N LEU A 310 -9.15 14.05 -1.24
CA LEU A 310 -10.49 13.59 -0.81
C LEU A 310 -11.23 14.60 0.06
N ARG A 311 -10.56 15.50 0.77
CA ARG A 311 -11.25 16.52 1.56
C ARG A 311 -11.53 17.78 0.74
N GLY A 312 -10.64 18.11 -0.19
CA GLY A 312 -10.60 19.40 -0.88
C GLY A 312 -9.80 20.48 -0.15
N GLU A 313 -9.31 20.19 1.07
CA GLU A 313 -8.47 21.11 1.86
C GLU A 313 -7.59 20.34 2.87
N ASP A 314 -6.37 20.82 3.09
CA ASP A 314 -5.40 20.26 4.05
C ASP A 314 -5.78 20.67 5.49
N LEU A 315 -5.96 19.70 6.39
CA LEU A 315 -6.18 19.94 7.83
C LEU A 315 -4.89 20.23 8.60
N GLY A 316 -3.74 20.22 7.92
CA GLY A 316 -2.43 20.43 8.49
C GLY A 316 -1.82 19.13 9.04
N ALA A 317 -0.82 19.31 9.91
CA ALA A 317 -0.02 18.20 10.42
C ALA A 317 -0.65 17.45 11.61
N ASP A 318 -1.75 17.95 12.19
CA ASP A 318 -2.39 17.31 13.34
C ASP A 318 -3.19 16.08 12.92
N PRO A 319 -2.77 14.85 13.27
CA PRO A 319 -3.49 13.66 12.87
C PRO A 319 -4.86 13.54 13.56
N ALA A 320 -5.09 14.21 14.70
CA ALA A 320 -6.39 14.19 15.37
C ALA A 320 -7.49 14.84 14.53
N ALA A 321 -7.20 15.95 13.86
CA ALA A 321 -8.12 16.60 12.93
C ALA A 321 -8.52 15.68 11.78
N TRP A 322 -7.54 14.96 11.21
CA TRP A 322 -7.77 13.99 10.14
C TRP A 322 -8.61 12.80 10.59
N ARG A 323 -8.31 12.21 11.76
CA ARG A 323 -9.11 11.13 12.34
C ARG A 323 -10.56 11.57 12.57
N ALA A 324 -10.76 12.78 13.12
CA ALA A 324 -12.10 13.32 13.37
C ALA A 324 -12.89 13.50 12.07
N TRP A 325 -12.24 13.99 11.01
CA TRP A 325 -12.87 14.12 9.70
C TRP A 325 -13.22 12.75 9.09
N VAL A 326 -12.28 11.80 9.07
CA VAL A 326 -12.54 10.44 8.55
C VAL A 326 -13.70 9.77 9.30
N ALA A 327 -13.73 9.90 10.63
CA ALA A 327 -14.80 9.36 11.46
C ALA A 327 -16.17 10.05 11.22
N SER A 328 -16.19 11.26 10.65
CA SER A 328 -17.43 11.97 10.30
C SER A 328 -18.05 11.48 8.98
N LEU A 329 -17.29 10.79 8.14
CA LEU A 329 -17.75 10.26 6.87
C LEU A 329 -18.75 9.12 7.10
N ARG A 330 -19.91 9.21 6.45
CA ARG A 330 -20.94 8.17 6.49
C ARG A 330 -20.94 7.41 5.18
N ALA A 331 -21.04 6.08 5.26
CA ALA A 331 -21.32 5.27 4.07
C ALA A 331 -22.73 5.65 3.58
N GLU A 332 -22.84 5.98 2.30
CA GLU A 332 -24.13 6.18 1.62
C GLU A 332 -24.82 4.85 1.33
#